data_AF-A0A1I8AGR2-F1
#
_entry.id   AF-A0A1I8AGR2-F1
#
_cell.length_a   1.000
_cell.length_b   1.000
_cell.length_c   1.000
_cell.angle_alpha   90.00
_cell.angle_beta   90.00
_cell.angle_gamma   90.00
#
_symmetry.space_group_name_H-M   'P 1'
#
loop_
_entity.id
_entity.type
_entity.pdbx_description
1 polymer ?
#
loop_
_entity_poly.entity_id
_entity_poly.type
_entity_poly.pdbx_seq_one_letter_code
_entity_poly.pdbx_strand_id
1 'polypeptide(L)' 'RSSDLNAGLKTLVLGISGGVDSLTGALLAQRAINDLREQTGDVHYRFIAVRLPYQVQHDEHDAQACIDFIQPDECHT' A
#
# COMPACT_ATOMS: atom_id res chain seq x y z
N ARG A 1 -17.11 21.11 13.70
CA ARG A 1 -16.91 20.58 12.34
C ARG A 1 -15.45 20.17 12.27
N SER A 2 -15.22 18.87 12.40
CA SER A 2 -13.94 18.16 12.44
C SER A 2 -13.25 18.29 11.08
N SER A 3 -12.18 19.09 10.99
CA SER A 3 -11.52 19.41 9.72
C SER A 3 -10.01 19.26 9.76
N ASP A 4 -9.43 18.40 10.59
CA ASP A 4 -7.96 18.25 10.65
C ASP A 4 -7.55 16.79 10.91
N LEU A 5 -8.01 15.89 10.06
CA LEU A 5 -7.40 14.56 9.88
C LEU A 5 -6.74 14.40 8.50
N ASN A 6 -6.57 15.50 7.76
CA ASN A 6 -5.78 15.46 6.55
C ASN A 6 -4.32 15.53 6.97
N ALA A 7 -3.67 14.38 7.17
CA ALA A 7 -2.30 14.30 7.66
C ALA A 7 -1.27 15.05 6.77
N GLY A 8 -1.68 15.70 5.67
CA GLY A 8 -0.78 16.28 4.67
C GLY A 8 0.11 15.23 3.98
N LEU A 9 -0.08 13.95 4.33
CA LEU A 9 0.68 12.83 3.86
C LEU A 9 0.15 12.45 2.48
N LYS A 10 0.92 12.83 1.47
CA LYS A 10 0.69 12.45 0.07
C LYS A 10 1.25 11.06 -0.25
N THR A 11 1.82 10.36 0.71
CA THR A 11 2.45 9.07 0.46
C THR A 11 2.21 8.16 1.62
N LEU A 12 1.71 6.96 1.33
CA LEU A 12 1.49 5.90 2.30
C LEU A 12 2.48 4.79 2.00
N VAL A 13 3.31 4.45 3.00
CA VAL A 13 4.31 3.40 2.89
C VAL A 13 3.89 2.24 3.77
N LEU A 14 3.81 1.03 3.22
CA LEU A 14 3.45 -0.16 3.97
C LEU A 14 4.46 -1.30 3.73
N GLY A 15 4.90 -1.91 4.83
CA GLY A 15 5.74 -3.10 4.80
C GLY A 15 4.94 -4.35 4.46
N ILE A 16 5.21 -4.95 3.31
CA ILE A 16 4.68 -6.26 2.91
C ILE A 16 5.67 -7.33 3.38
N SER A 17 5.24 -8.16 4.33
CA SER A 17 6.02 -9.28 4.86
C SER A 17 5.64 -10.64 4.25
N GLY A 18 4.66 -10.68 3.33
CA GLY A 18 4.11 -11.91 2.76
C GLY A 18 2.85 -12.44 3.46
N GLY A 19 2.49 -11.89 4.63
CA GLY A 19 1.27 -12.27 5.34
C GLY A 19 -0.01 -11.61 4.78
N VAL A 20 -1.15 -12.32 4.92
CA VAL A 20 -2.50 -11.87 4.54
C VAL A 20 -2.95 -10.56 5.21
N ASP A 21 -2.42 -10.27 6.40
CA ASP A 21 -2.76 -9.05 7.15
C ASP A 21 -2.15 -7.81 6.49
N SER A 22 -0.85 -7.86 6.15
CA SER A 22 -0.16 -6.77 5.44
C SER A 22 -0.76 -6.54 4.04
N LEU A 23 -1.16 -7.64 3.39
CA LEU A 23 -1.93 -7.65 2.15
C LEU A 23 -3.22 -6.84 2.23
N THR A 24 -4.04 -7.16 3.23
CA THR A 24 -5.34 -6.55 3.44
C THR A 24 -5.18 -5.06 3.75
N GLY A 25 -4.18 -4.71 4.57
CA GLY A 25 -3.81 -3.33 4.83
C GLY A 25 -3.40 -2.58 3.55
N ALA A 26 -2.62 -3.21 2.68
CA ALA A 26 -2.16 -2.63 1.43
C ALA A 26 -3.31 -2.36 0.46
N LEU A 27 -4.24 -3.30 0.33
CA LEU A 27 -5.45 -3.16 -0.48
C LEU A 27 -6.31 -1.99 -0.03
N LEU A 28 -6.56 -1.90 1.28
CA LEU A 28 -7.33 -0.81 1.86
C LEU A 28 -6.62 0.53 1.66
N ALA A 29 -5.30 0.56 1.80
CA ALA A 29 -4.50 1.75 1.56
C ALA A 29 -4.51 2.20 0.08
N GLN A 30 -4.30 1.29 -0.86
CA GLN A 30 -4.35 1.57 -2.29
C GLN A 30 -5.73 2.09 -2.69
N ARG A 31 -6.79 1.48 -2.17
CA ARG A 31 -8.15 1.91 -2.42
C ARG A 31 -8.44 3.29 -1.83
N ALA A 32 -8.03 3.53 -0.59
CA ALA A 32 -8.17 4.85 0.04
C ALA A 32 -7.40 5.93 -0.73
N ILE A 33 -6.21 5.61 -1.26
CA ILE A 33 -5.43 6.53 -2.09
C ILE A 33 -6.11 6.80 -3.42
N ASN A 34 -6.65 5.79 -4.09
CA ASN A 34 -7.41 6.00 -5.32
C ASN A 34 -8.67 6.85 -5.08
N ASP A 35 -9.42 6.55 -4.02
CA ASP A 35 -10.60 7.33 -3.63
C ASP A 35 -10.21 8.78 -3.31
N LEU A 36 -9.09 9.00 -2.60
CA LEU A 36 -8.57 10.34 -2.31
C LEU A 36 -8.12 11.06 -3.59
N ARG A 37 -7.43 10.38 -4.51
CA ARG A 37 -7.03 10.93 -5.82
C ARG A 37 -8.25 11.38 -6.62
N GLU A 38 -9.29 10.56 -6.68
CA GLU A 38 -10.54 10.90 -7.39
C GLU A 38 -11.28 12.08 -6.73
N GLN A 39 -11.34 12.11 -5.39
CA GLN A 39 -12.05 13.17 -4.66
C GLN A 39 -11.31 14.50 -4.66
N THR A 40 -9.98 14.48 -4.55
CA THR A 40 -9.16 15.69 -4.46
C THR A 40 -8.60 16.16 -5.82
N GLY A 41 -8.56 15.26 -6.81
CA GLY A 41 -7.86 15.48 -8.07
C GLY A 41 -6.33 15.53 -7.93
N ASP A 42 -5.78 15.24 -6.74
CA ASP A 42 -4.35 15.38 -6.46
C ASP A 42 -3.62 14.07 -6.81
N VAL A 43 -2.97 14.03 -7.97
CA VAL A 43 -2.20 12.86 -8.44
C VAL A 43 -0.97 12.55 -7.60
N HIS A 44 -0.62 13.43 -6.65
CA HIS A 44 0.55 13.26 -5.79
C HIS A 44 0.36 12.23 -4.68
N TYR A 45 -0.88 11.84 -4.35
CA TYR A 45 -1.12 10.71 -3.45
C TYR A 45 -0.48 9.46 -4.04
N ARG A 46 0.36 8.73 -3.32
CA ARG A 46 1.06 7.53 -3.83
C ARG A 46 1.13 6.45 -2.76
N PHE A 47 0.94 5.20 -3.16
CA PHE A 47 1.14 4.05 -2.29
C PHE A 47 2.46 3.35 -2.61
N ILE A 48 3.33 3.23 -1.61
CA ILE A 48 4.63 2.56 -1.71
C ILE A 48 4.58 1.27 -0.90
N ALA A 49 4.69 0.14 -1.59
CA ALA A 49 4.86 -1.16 -0.95
C ALA A 49 6.34 -1.46 -0.76
N VAL A 50 6.77 -1.71 0.48
CA VAL A 50 8.16 -2.09 0.78
C VAL A 50 8.16 -3.55 1.21
N ARG A 51 8.86 -4.41 0.47
CA ARG A 51 9.06 -5.80 0.89
C ARG A 51 10.09 -5.82 2.01
N LEU A 52 9.72 -6.43 3.13
CA LEU A 52 10.66 -6.71 4.20
C LEU A 52 10.90 -8.22 4.22
N PRO A 53 12.08 -8.70 3.79
CA PRO A 53 12.36 -10.13 3.77
C PRO A 53 12.46 -10.65 5.21
N TYR A 54 11.40 -11.29 5.69
CA TYR A 54 11.39 -12.00 6.96
C TYR A 54 11.22 -13.50 6.67
N GLN A 55 12.34 -14.23 6.82
CA GLN A 55 12.48 -15.68 6.93
C GLN A 55 11.72 -16.59 5.92
N VAL A 56 12.54 -17.23 5.07
CA VAL A 56 12.37 -18.58 4.48
C VAL A 56 11.32 -18.75 3.38
N GLN A 57 11.75 -18.57 2.13
CA GLN A 57 11.58 -19.41 0.91
C GLN A 57 10.22 -20.10 0.58
N HIS A 58 9.14 -19.87 1.32
CA HIS A 58 7.82 -20.44 1.06
C HIS A 58 6.81 -19.39 0.57
N ASP A 59 6.97 -18.14 0.97
CA ASP A 59 6.04 -17.04 0.68
C ASP A 59 6.44 -16.17 -0.53
N GLU A 60 7.41 -16.58 -1.36
CA GLU A 60 7.75 -15.78 -2.55
C GLU A 60 6.59 -15.74 -3.56
N HIS A 61 5.90 -16.86 -3.78
CA HIS A 61 4.73 -16.89 -4.66
C HIS A 61 3.57 -16.06 -4.10
N ASP A 62 3.30 -16.18 -2.80
CA ASP A 62 2.26 -15.41 -2.16
C ASP A 62 2.63 -13.94 -2.19
N ALA A 63 3.85 -13.53 -1.82
CA ALA A 63 4.30 -12.14 -1.90
C ALA A 63 4.24 -11.57 -3.33
N GLN A 64 4.52 -12.37 -4.36
CA GLN A 64 4.36 -11.92 -5.76
C GLN A 64 2.88 -11.73 -6.11
N ALA A 65 2.04 -12.72 -5.81
CA ALA A 65 0.59 -12.64 -6.01
C ALA A 65 -0.03 -11.47 -5.24
N CYS A 66 0.50 -11.18 -4.05
CA CYS A 66 0.14 -10.01 -3.26
C CYS A 66 0.42 -8.72 -4.03
N ILE A 67 1.63 -8.56 -4.54
CA ILE A 67 2.04 -7.35 -5.26
C ILE A 67 1.24 -7.19 -6.54
N ASP A 68 1.05 -8.27 -7.29
CA ASP A 68 0.23 -8.28 -8.52
C ASP A 68 -1.23 -7.89 -8.22
N PHE A 69 -1.77 -8.30 -7.08
CA PHE A 69 -3.14 -7.97 -6.69
C PHE A 69 -3.28 -6.56 -6.11
N ILE A 70 -2.31 -6.10 -5.32
CA ILE A 70 -2.31 -4.76 -4.73
C ILE A 70 -2.08 -3.68 -5.80
N GLN A 71 -1.26 -3.96 -6.82
CA GLN A 71 -0.83 -3.00 -7.84
C GLN A 71 -0.35 -1.66 -7.25
N PRO A 72 0.67 -1.68 -6.35
CA PRO A 72 1.18 -0.46 -5.76
C PRO A 72 1.80 0.46 -6.81
N ASP A 73 1.75 1.77 -6.57
CA ASP A 73 2.39 2.75 -7.46
C ASP A 73 3.91 2.56 -7.51
N GLU A 74 4.51 2.13 -6.39
CA GLU A 74 5.93 1.88 -6.27
C GLU A 74 6.17 0.66 -5.37
N CYS A 75 7.01 -0.27 -5.81
CA CYS A 75 7.46 -1.39 -5.00
C CYS A 75 8.98 -1.30 -4.76
N HIS A 76 9.38 -1.35 -3.49
CA HIS A 76 10.78 -1.47 -3.09
C HIS A 76 11.03 -2.86 -2.51
N THR A 77 12.18 -3.44 -2.85
CA THR A 77 12.62 -4.77 -2.41
C THR A 77 13.78 -4.65 -1.44
#